data_AF-A0A2V4B268-F1
#
_entry.id   AF-A0A2V4B268-F1
#
_cell.length_a   1.000
_cell.length_b   1.000
_cell.length_c   1.000
_cell.angle_alpha   90.00
_cell.angle_beta   90.00
_cell.angle_gamma   90.00
#
_symmetry.space_group_name_H-M   'P 1'
#
loop_
_entity.id
_entity.type
_entity.pdbx_description
1 polymer ?
#
loop_
_entity_poly.entity_id
_entity_poly.type
_entity_poly.pdbx_seq_one_letter_code
_entity_poly.pdbx_strand_id
1 'polypeptide(L)'
;MSVRCTVFGHRYRFRAEGATMTWTCERGCAAGGRKTYASASEARRYATAFDREDSTELGHRAPLLGMFPLRLLRAIRRGRE
;
A
#
# COMPACT_ATOMS: atom_id res chain seq x y z
N MET A 1 -13.43 1.31 1.55
CA MET A 1 -12.36 1.69 0.60
C MET A 1 -12.34 3.21 0.51
N SER A 2 -11.21 3.88 0.77
CA SER A 2 -11.12 5.36 0.68
C SER A 2 -10.38 5.77 -0.59
N VAL A 3 -10.73 6.91 -1.19
CA VAL A 3 -10.14 7.42 -2.45
C VAL A 3 -8.60 7.49 -2.37
N ARG A 4 -8.07 7.83 -1.19
CA ARG A 4 -6.63 7.91 -0.93
C ARG A 4 -5.93 6.53 -1.00
N CYS A 5 -6.63 5.42 -0.73
CA CYS A 5 -6.09 4.07 -0.92
C CYS A 5 -6.18 3.60 -2.37
N THR A 6 -7.17 4.08 -3.13
CA THR A 6 -7.31 3.77 -4.55
C THR A 6 -6.20 4.42 -5.39
N VAL A 7 -5.82 5.66 -5.07
CA VAL A 7 -4.80 6.41 -5.83
C VAL A 7 -3.37 6.00 -5.47
N PHE A 8 -3.10 5.72 -4.19
CA PHE A 8 -1.74 5.52 -3.67
C PHE A 8 -1.48 4.11 -3.14
N GLY A 9 -2.44 3.19 -3.27
CA GLY A 9 -2.42 1.89 -2.62
C GLY A 9 -2.74 1.95 -1.12
N HIS A 10 -3.01 0.77 -0.55
CA HIS A 10 -3.13 0.61 0.90
C HIS A 10 -1.75 0.74 1.55
N ARG A 11 -1.70 1.34 2.75
CA ARG A 11 -0.48 1.40 3.58
C ARG A 11 -0.75 0.61 4.84
N TYR A 12 -0.31 -0.64 4.88
CA TYR A 12 -0.63 -1.54 5.97
C TYR A 12 0.42 -1.41 7.08
N ARG A 13 -0.03 -1.20 8.31
CA ARG A 13 0.79 -1.38 9.50
C ARG A 13 0.51 -2.70 10.14
N PHE A 14 1.57 -3.45 10.39
CA PHE A 14 1.51 -4.75 11.05
C PHE A 14 1.94 -4.59 12.51
N ARG A 15 1.18 -5.21 13.42
CA ARG A 15 1.51 -5.32 14.84
C ARG A 15 1.24 -6.72 15.33
N ALA A 16 1.94 -7.14 16.38
CA ALA A 16 1.70 -8.41 17.04
C ALA A 16 1.17 -8.18 18.46
N GLU A 17 0.04 -8.81 18.76
CA GLU A 17 -0.60 -8.89 20.08
C GLU A 17 -0.60 -10.35 20.53
N GLY A 18 0.38 -10.71 21.36
CA GLY A 18 0.60 -12.11 21.74
C GLY A 18 0.84 -12.98 20.51
N ALA A 19 0.04 -14.04 20.35
CA ALA A 19 0.08 -14.95 19.20
C ALA A 19 -0.75 -14.48 17.99
N THR A 20 -1.42 -13.33 18.08
CA THR A 20 -2.15 -12.74 16.94
C THR A 20 -1.32 -11.63 16.31
N MET A 21 -1.17 -11.67 14.99
CA MET A 21 -0.75 -10.53 14.19
C MET A 21 -1.98 -9.81 13.66
N THR A 22 -2.02 -8.49 13.80
CA THR A 22 -3.06 -7.62 13.24
C THR A 22 -2.44 -6.65 12.25
N TRP A 23 -3.15 -6.32 11.18
CA TRP A 23 -2.76 -5.24 10.29
C TRP A 23 -3.91 -4.33 9.94
N THR A 24 -3.62 -3.04 9.82
CA THR A 24 -4.62 -2.01 9.52
C THR A 24 -4.03 -1.00 8.56
N CYS A 25 -4.87 -0.40 7.71
CA CYS A 25 -4.43 0.67 6.85
C CYS A 25 -4.28 1.99 7.63
N GLU A 26 -3.07 2.54 7.71
CA GLU A 26 -2.80 3.84 8.35
C GLU A 26 -3.57 5.00 7.69
N ARG A 27 -3.98 4.84 6.43
CA ARG A 27 -4.77 5.85 5.69
C ARG A 27 -6.25 5.88 6.11
N GLY A 28 -6.62 5.15 7.17
CA GLY A 28 -7.95 5.21 7.79
C GLY A 28 -9.05 4.51 7.01
N CYS A 29 -8.71 3.63 6.07
CA CYS A 29 -9.72 2.79 5.41
C CYS A 29 -9.94 1.48 6.19
N ALA A 30 -11.11 0.88 6.05
CA ALA A 30 -11.46 -0.40 6.68
C ALA A 30 -10.68 -1.63 6.15
N ALA A 31 -9.63 -1.44 5.34
CA ALA A 31 -8.77 -2.55 4.92
C ALA A 31 -7.81 -2.91 6.05
N GLY A 32 -7.80 -4.18 6.41
CA GLY A 32 -7.03 -4.72 7.51
C GLY A 32 -7.46 -6.16 7.79
N GLY A 33 -6.82 -6.78 8.77
CA GLY A 33 -7.13 -8.14 9.17
C GLY A 33 -6.34 -8.59 10.38
N ARG A 34 -6.60 -9.84 10.78
CA ARG A 34 -5.84 -10.50 11.83
C ARG A 34 -5.51 -11.93 11.42
N LYS A 35 -4.39 -12.43 11.92
CA LYS A 35 -3.95 -13.82 11.75
C LYS A 35 -3.38 -14.33 13.05
N THR A 36 -3.83 -15.50 13.49
CA THR A 36 -3.34 -16.16 14.69
C THR A 36 -2.29 -17.19 14.32
N TYR A 37 -1.20 -17.21 15.08
CA TYR A 37 -0.09 -18.14 14.95
C TYR A 37 -0.03 -19.07 16.15
N ALA A 38 0.77 -20.13 16.06
CA ALA A 38 0.96 -21.07 17.16
C ALA A 38 1.71 -20.43 18.34
N SER A 39 2.59 -19.45 18.07
CA SER A 39 3.38 -18.77 19.09
C SER A 39 3.39 -17.25 18.95
N ALA A 40 3.58 -16.57 20.09
CA ALA A 40 3.78 -15.12 20.12
C ALA A 40 5.08 -14.69 19.43
N SER A 41 6.09 -15.55 19.46
CA SER A 41 7.38 -15.29 18.78
C SER A 41 7.20 -15.26 17.26
N GLU A 42 6.44 -16.20 16.69
CA GLU A 42 6.12 -16.18 15.26
C GLU A 42 5.30 -14.96 14.86
N ALA A 43 4.24 -14.65 15.61
CA ALA A 43 3.41 -13.48 15.32
C ALA A 43 4.25 -12.19 15.30
N ARG A 44 5.17 -12.02 16.26
CA ARG A 44 6.11 -10.88 16.30
C ARG A 44 7.09 -10.89 15.15
N ARG A 45 7.68 -12.05 14.82
CA ARG A 45 8.64 -12.19 13.73
C ARG A 45 8.02 -11.77 12.40
N TYR A 46 6.81 -12.26 12.11
CA TYR A 46 6.10 -11.91 10.89
C TYR A 46 5.64 -10.44 10.89
N ALA A 47 5.13 -9.93 12.01
CA ALA A 47 4.73 -8.52 12.09
C ALA A 47 5.90 -7.58 11.77
N THR A 48 7.08 -7.82 12.35
CA THR A 48 8.27 -7.02 12.10
C THR A 48 8.80 -7.18 10.67
N ALA A 49 8.75 -8.39 10.12
CA ALA A 49 9.17 -8.64 8.74
C ALA A 49 8.28 -7.87 7.74
N PHE A 50 6.96 -7.97 7.88
CA PHE A 50 6.00 -7.31 6.98
C PHE A 50 6.02 -5.78 7.14
N ASP A 51 6.20 -5.25 8.35
CA ASP A 51 6.32 -3.80 8.58
C ASP A 51 7.57 -3.20 7.89
N ARG A 52 8.69 -3.93 7.90
CA ARG A 52 9.93 -3.53 7.23
C ARG A 52 9.83 -3.63 5.71
N GLU A 53 9.19 -4.67 5.19
CA GLU A 53 9.00 -4.85 3.74
C GLU A 53 8.03 -3.80 3.18
N ASP A 54 6.90 -3.55 3.84
CA ASP A 54 5.91 -2.51 3.44
C ASP A 54 6.53 -1.11 3.44
N SER A 55 7.33 -0.77 4.46
CA SER A 55 8.06 0.52 4.50
C SER A 55 9.10 0.67 3.38
N THR A 56 9.66 -0.45 2.88
CA THR A 56 10.63 -0.44 1.77
C THR A 56 9.93 -0.42 0.41
N GLU A 57 8.84 -1.17 0.22
CA GLU A 57 8.05 -1.18 -1.02
C GLU A 57 7.28 0.13 -1.27
N LEU A 58 6.80 0.82 -0.22
CA LEU A 58 6.10 2.10 -0.36
C LEU A 58 6.96 3.24 -0.94
N GLY A 59 8.28 3.17 -0.76
CA GLY A 59 9.22 4.11 -1.41
C GLY A 59 9.49 3.77 -2.88
N HIS A 60 9.37 2.49 -3.24
CA HIS A 60 9.76 1.98 -4.56
C HIS A 60 8.59 1.91 -5.54
N ARG A 61 7.36 1.77 -5.03
CA ARG A 61 6.13 1.74 -5.83
C ARG A 61 5.35 3.05 -5.75
N ALA A 62 6.06 4.19 -5.66
CA ALA A 62 5.47 5.43 -6.14
C ALA A 62 5.17 5.22 -7.62
N PRO A 63 3.88 5.20 -8.04
CA PRO A 63 3.58 5.12 -9.44
C PRO A 63 4.18 6.38 -10.03
N LEU A 64 5.18 6.19 -10.89
CA LEU A 64 5.46 7.12 -11.95
C LEU A 64 4.11 7.68 -12.40
N LEU A 65 4.01 9.00 -12.45
CA LEU A 65 3.01 9.76 -13.17
C LEU A 65 3.07 9.38 -14.68
N GLY A 66 2.85 8.10 -14.99
CA GLY A 66 2.85 7.48 -16.30
C GLY A 66 1.43 7.29 -16.83
N MET A 67 0.44 7.88 -16.17
CA MET A 67 -0.89 8.13 -16.73
C MET A 67 -1.08 9.61 -17.08
N PHE A 68 -0.03 10.26 -17.60
CA PHE A 68 -0.26 11.35 -18.54
C PHE A 68 -0.26 10.73 -19.94
N PRO A 69 -1.42 10.44 -20.54
CA PRO A 69 -1.43 9.95 -21.90
C PRO A 69 -0.90 11.07 -22.78
N LEU A 70 0.32 10.88 -23.30
CA LEU A 70 0.91 11.62 -24.43
C LEU A 70 0.00 11.68 -25.67
N ARG A 71 -1.18 11.05 -25.62
CA ARG A 71 -2.27 11.13 -26.58
C ARG A 71 -3.01 12.47 -26.55
N LEU A 72 -3.06 13.20 -25.43
CA LEU A 72 -3.68 14.54 -25.41
C LEU A 72 -2.82 15.61 -26.12
N LEU A 73 -1.50 15.55 -25.99
CA LEU A 73 -0.59 16.51 -26.63
C LEU A 73 -0.53 16.38 -28.16
N ARG A 74 -0.84 15.19 -28.72
CA ARG A 74 -0.90 14.99 -30.18
C ARG A 74 -2.19 15.53 -30.81
N ALA A 75 -3.30 15.61 -30.07
CA ALA A 75 -4.55 16.16 -30.61
C ALA A 75 -4.50 17.69 -30.76
N ILE A 76 -3.79 18.39 -29.86
CA ILE A 76 -3.67 19.85 -29.89
C ILE A 76 -2.74 20.36 -31.00
N ARG A 77 -1.76 19.54 -31.43
CA ARG A 77 -0.81 19.90 -32.49
C ARG A 77 -1.34 19.71 -33.91
N ARG A 78 -2.45 18.99 -34.11
CA ARG A 78 -3.01 18.70 -35.43
C ARG A 78 -4.13 19.65 -35.88
N GLY A 79 -4.49 20.62 -35.03
CA GLY A 79 -5.48 21.66 -35.33
C GLY A 79 -4.88 23.06 -35.45
N ARG A 80 -3.58 23.17 -35.66
CA ARG A 80 -2.85 24.45 -35.86
C ARG A 80 -2.06 24.47 -37.19
N GLU A 81 -2.60 23.80 -38.21
CA GLU A 81 -2.16 23.89 -39.60
C GLU A 81 -3.41 24.09 -40.47
#